data_AF-A0A2V7NI87-F1
#
_entry.id   AF-A0A2V7NI87-F1
#
_cell.length_a   1.000
_cell.length_b   1.000
_cell.length_c   1.000
_cell.angle_alpha   90.00
_cell.angle_beta   90.00
_cell.angle_gamma   90.00
#
_symmetry.space_group_name_H-M   'P 1'
#
loop_
_entity.id
_entity.type
_entity.pdbx_description
1 polymer ?
#
loop_
_entity_poly.entity_id
_entity_poly.type
_entity_poly.pdbx_seq_one_letter_code
_entity_poly.pdbx_strand_id
1 'polypeptide(L)'
;MSAPALAAQLAEESRAAQRQYVLANTRARWTLLGLGVALLAAVRLARLVPVSWWLIVGFAAVFAAANIAMYRITRDTPFRPGYTHVNIAIGSGVISTLLYALGPTGHVLYAAYLIAPLEAAWYLGRTEAWQALALNLTGFGLATALRAAAGDWSWSLVLQESLGLAVACGILVPMLTRIVSRLRATREALVQVERGDLTGQVADAALDELGSLGMSVNRTTEAIAEIVRQVQQQAQELTTGAQQLAGSAQEVQLASQQIAATAQQLSRGTARQRQLIGHGREDSEAAAGIASQLHGRAQEAERQINAVAQQARRHGAEIARASELLVSLVAHLDQVSRAAGTLEQGSREVGKLVDTIARIASQTDLLALNAAIEAARAGQHGLGFRVVADEVRKLSEQSSRSAEEVRARVRQTQEQITQVVAAMDEGRRTAQGVDAVSSAVRQALDAIFADLNATVQFATAFAGETEGQVRRMRDVVRQMEEVAGIADSAAQGAEQTSAATEQQIASLGELTTTSQHLSVAAARLTETIQRFNVNGKA
;
A
#
# COMPACT_ATOMS: atom_id res chain seq x y z
N MET A 1 -7.72 54.40 3.80
CA MET A 1 -7.97 55.79 4.29
C MET A 1 -9.43 56.14 4.05
N SER A 2 -10.08 56.82 5.00
CA SER A 2 -11.51 57.18 4.92
C SER A 2 -11.77 58.35 3.95
N ALA A 3 -12.99 58.45 3.40
CA ALA A 3 -13.43 59.56 2.53
C ALA A 3 -13.02 60.99 2.99
N PRO A 4 -13.03 61.34 4.29
CA PRO A 4 -12.54 62.66 4.75
C PRO A 4 -11.06 62.92 4.46
N ALA A 5 -10.22 61.88 4.35
CA ALA A 5 -8.81 62.04 4.01
C ALA A 5 -8.58 62.36 2.53
N LEU A 6 -9.44 61.86 1.63
CA LEU A 6 -9.43 62.23 0.20
C LEU A 6 -9.81 63.70 0.03
N ALA A 7 -10.88 64.14 0.69
CA ALA A 7 -11.32 65.52 0.66
C ALA A 7 -10.24 66.48 1.22
N ALA A 8 -9.55 66.07 2.29
CA ALA A 8 -8.45 66.85 2.86
C ALA A 8 -7.24 66.98 1.90
N GLN A 9 -6.82 65.89 1.26
CA GLN A 9 -5.69 65.92 0.31
C GLN A 9 -6.00 66.75 -0.94
N LEU A 10 -7.20 66.59 -1.53
CA LEU A 10 -7.62 67.39 -2.67
C LEU A 10 -7.74 68.89 -2.30
N ALA A 11 -8.21 69.18 -1.09
CA ALA A 11 -8.25 70.55 -0.56
C ALA A 11 -6.85 71.14 -0.36
N GLU A 12 -5.87 70.34 0.06
CA GLU A 12 -4.49 70.81 0.23
C GLU A 12 -3.79 71.06 -1.11
N GLU A 13 -3.96 70.16 -2.08
CA GLU A 13 -3.44 70.33 -3.44
C GLU A 13 -4.05 71.55 -4.14
N SER A 14 -5.35 71.77 -3.98
CA SER A 14 -5.99 72.97 -4.54
C SER A 14 -5.44 74.27 -3.94
N ARG A 15 -5.17 74.31 -2.63
CA ARG A 15 -4.52 75.46 -1.98
C ARG A 15 -3.08 75.67 -2.47
N ALA A 16 -2.34 74.59 -2.68
CA ALA A 16 -0.99 74.65 -3.24
C ALA A 16 -1.00 75.23 -4.66
N ALA A 17 -1.96 74.81 -5.50
CA ALA A 17 -2.15 75.35 -6.85
C ALA A 17 -2.51 76.85 -6.83
N GLN A 18 -3.41 77.28 -5.94
CA GLN A 18 -3.75 78.70 -5.77
C GLN A 18 -2.54 79.55 -5.33
N ARG A 19 -1.72 79.02 -4.41
CA ARG A 19 -0.48 79.69 -3.99
C ARG A 19 0.50 79.82 -5.14
N GLN A 20 0.69 78.76 -5.93
CA GLN A 20 1.57 78.78 -7.09
C GLN A 20 1.08 79.76 -8.15
N TYR A 21 -0.24 79.84 -8.38
CA TYR A 21 -0.84 80.84 -9.26
C TYR A 21 -0.48 82.27 -8.84
N VAL A 22 -0.68 82.62 -7.56
CA VAL A 22 -0.36 83.97 -7.06
C VAL A 22 1.13 84.28 -7.19
N LEU A 23 2.02 83.32 -6.90
CA LEU A 23 3.47 83.49 -7.06
C LEU A 23 3.90 83.63 -8.53
N ALA A 24 3.30 82.87 -9.44
CA ALA A 24 3.59 82.97 -10.87
C ALA A 24 3.09 84.30 -11.44
N ASN A 25 1.86 84.70 -11.10
CA ASN A 25 1.27 85.95 -11.56
C ASN A 25 2.01 87.17 -10.99
N THR A 26 2.42 87.16 -9.72
CA THR A 26 3.25 88.24 -9.16
C THR A 26 4.61 88.37 -9.85
N ARG A 27 5.23 87.26 -10.29
CA ARG A 27 6.45 87.31 -11.12
C ARG A 27 6.17 87.88 -12.51
N ALA A 28 5.12 87.40 -13.18
CA ALA A 28 4.72 87.91 -14.50
C ALA A 28 4.34 89.40 -14.43
N ARG A 29 3.76 89.88 -13.32
CA ARG A 29 3.43 91.29 -13.14
C ARG A 29 4.64 92.21 -13.17
N TRP A 30 5.84 91.73 -12.85
CA TRP A 30 7.05 92.56 -13.00
C TRP A 30 7.34 92.93 -14.45
N THR A 31 7.11 92.00 -15.39
CA THR A 31 7.29 92.30 -16.82
C THR A 31 6.21 93.27 -17.29
N LEU A 32 4.96 93.09 -16.84
CA LEU A 32 3.86 94.01 -17.15
C LEU A 32 4.08 95.41 -16.54
N LEU A 33 4.61 95.49 -15.32
CA LEU A 33 4.98 96.74 -14.68
C LEU A 33 6.12 97.45 -15.44
N GLY A 34 7.17 96.71 -15.80
CA GLY A 34 8.30 97.23 -16.57
C GLY A 34 7.89 97.73 -17.95
N LEU A 35 7.07 96.96 -18.67
CA LEU A 35 6.47 97.38 -19.95
C LEU A 35 5.57 98.59 -19.77
N GLY A 36 4.77 98.64 -18.70
CA GLY A 36 3.92 99.79 -18.38
C GLY A 36 4.72 101.07 -18.16
N VAL A 37 5.79 101.01 -17.37
CA VAL A 37 6.70 102.15 -17.14
C VAL A 37 7.38 102.57 -18.45
N ALA A 38 7.90 101.62 -19.23
CA ALA A 38 8.52 101.89 -20.52
C ALA A 38 7.53 102.54 -21.51
N LEU A 39 6.28 102.06 -21.55
CA LEU A 39 5.21 102.61 -22.39
C LEU A 39 4.89 104.04 -21.99
N LEU A 40 4.70 104.33 -20.70
CA LEU A 40 4.43 105.69 -20.23
C LEU A 40 5.60 106.65 -20.52
N ALA A 41 6.85 106.19 -20.33
CA ALA A 41 8.04 106.97 -20.64
C ALA A 41 8.17 107.25 -22.14
N ALA A 42 7.91 106.25 -22.99
CA ALA A 42 7.96 106.38 -24.45
C ALA A 42 6.90 107.34 -24.98
N VAL A 43 5.64 107.19 -24.54
CA VAL A 43 4.53 108.08 -24.91
C VAL A 43 4.80 109.52 -24.48
N ARG A 44 5.45 109.70 -23.31
CA ARG A 44 5.84 111.02 -22.82
C ARG A 44 7.00 111.64 -23.61
N LEU A 45 8.03 110.87 -23.94
CA LEU A 45 9.18 111.30 -24.76
C LEU A 45 8.73 111.70 -26.17
N ALA A 46 7.80 110.95 -26.74
CA ALA A 46 7.18 111.24 -28.04
C ALA A 46 6.18 112.42 -28.00
N ARG A 47 5.93 113.02 -26.82
CA ARG A 47 4.95 114.10 -26.57
C ARG A 47 3.52 113.78 -27.05
N LEU A 48 3.17 112.50 -27.09
CA LEU A 48 1.86 112.03 -27.55
C LEU A 48 0.76 112.27 -26.51
N VAL A 49 1.10 112.21 -25.22
CA VAL A 49 0.15 112.40 -24.10
C VAL A 49 0.84 113.22 -22.99
N PRO A 50 0.14 114.17 -22.33
CA PRO A 50 0.70 114.97 -21.24
C PRO A 50 0.82 114.17 -19.93
N VAL A 51 1.73 113.20 -19.89
CA VAL A 51 2.01 112.38 -18.69
C VAL A 51 3.07 113.06 -17.82
N SER A 52 2.83 113.21 -16.53
CA SER A 52 3.82 113.76 -15.59
C SER A 52 4.91 112.73 -15.25
N TRP A 53 6.19 113.13 -15.18
CA TRP A 53 7.25 112.28 -14.64
C TRP A 53 6.95 111.79 -13.22
N TRP A 54 6.29 112.62 -12.41
CA TRP A 54 5.84 112.22 -11.07
C TRP A 54 4.77 111.13 -11.09
N LEU A 55 3.93 111.09 -12.12
CA LEU A 55 2.93 110.03 -12.29
C LEU A 55 3.60 108.70 -12.67
N ILE A 56 4.62 108.73 -13.53
CA ILE A 56 5.38 107.52 -13.92
C ILE A 56 6.14 106.95 -12.70
N VAL A 57 6.83 107.81 -11.95
CA VAL A 57 7.55 107.41 -10.73
C VAL A 57 6.57 106.92 -9.65
N GLY A 58 5.44 107.61 -9.47
CA GLY A 58 4.39 107.20 -8.53
C GLY A 58 3.77 105.85 -8.89
N PHE A 59 3.43 105.63 -10.16
CA PHE A 59 2.95 104.35 -10.68
C PHE A 59 3.94 103.22 -10.43
N ALA A 60 5.21 103.43 -10.79
CA ALA A 60 6.27 102.44 -10.58
C ALA A 60 6.45 102.11 -9.10
N ALA A 61 6.51 103.12 -8.23
CA ALA A 61 6.72 102.94 -6.79
C ALA A 61 5.55 102.21 -6.11
N VAL A 62 4.30 102.65 -6.36
CA VAL A 62 3.11 102.09 -5.71
C VAL A 62 2.91 100.62 -6.10
N PHE A 63 2.97 100.30 -7.39
CA PHE A 63 2.71 98.94 -7.84
C PHE A 63 3.91 98.02 -7.67
N ALA A 64 5.15 98.51 -7.68
CA ALA A 64 6.31 97.72 -7.25
C ALA A 64 6.19 97.36 -5.76
N ALA A 65 5.84 98.32 -4.89
CA ALA A 65 5.62 98.06 -3.47
C ALA A 65 4.48 97.06 -3.23
N ALA A 66 3.33 97.24 -3.91
CA ALA A 66 2.20 96.31 -3.82
C ALA A 66 2.56 94.90 -4.32
N ASN A 67 3.32 94.79 -5.41
CA ASN A 67 3.73 93.49 -5.96
C ASN A 67 4.78 92.79 -5.08
N ILE A 68 5.73 93.54 -4.50
CA ILE A 68 6.69 93.01 -3.49
C ILE A 68 5.95 92.53 -2.25
N ALA A 69 5.01 93.33 -1.72
CA ALA A 69 4.21 92.97 -0.57
C ALA A 69 3.41 91.69 -0.82
N MET A 70 2.74 91.60 -1.98
CA MET A 70 1.99 90.41 -2.38
C MET A 70 2.88 89.17 -2.48
N TYR A 71 4.06 89.30 -3.09
CA TYR A 71 5.02 88.22 -3.22
C TYR A 71 5.53 87.75 -1.85
N ARG A 72 5.92 88.68 -0.97
CA ARG A 72 6.38 88.37 0.40
C ARG A 72 5.30 87.70 1.24
N ILE A 73 4.07 88.24 1.25
CA ILE A 73 2.97 87.66 2.02
C ILE A 73 2.66 86.24 1.52
N THR A 74 2.60 86.03 0.20
CA THR A 74 2.28 84.71 -0.38
C THR A 74 3.41 83.68 -0.15
N ARG A 75 4.66 84.13 -0.10
CA ARG A 75 5.83 83.25 0.10
C ARG A 75 6.05 82.94 1.58
N ASP A 76 5.94 83.95 2.45
CA ASP A 76 6.46 83.89 3.81
C ASP A 76 5.36 83.67 4.87
N THR A 77 4.06 83.70 4.49
CA THR A 77 2.93 83.47 5.41
C THR A 77 2.02 82.31 4.96
N PRO A 78 1.20 81.71 5.86
CA PRO A 78 0.23 80.69 5.49
C PRO A 78 -0.75 81.21 4.44
N PHE A 79 -0.88 80.49 3.34
CA PHE A 79 -1.72 80.92 2.22
C PHE A 79 -3.19 80.99 2.62
N ARG A 80 -3.81 82.17 2.45
CA ARG A 80 -5.25 82.38 2.67
C ARG A 80 -5.93 82.55 1.31
N PRO A 81 -7.16 82.00 1.11
CA PRO A 81 -7.89 82.15 -0.15
C PRO A 81 -8.05 83.61 -0.61
N GLY A 82 -8.18 84.54 0.35
CA GLY A 82 -8.29 85.98 0.08
C GLY A 82 -7.09 86.59 -0.67
N TYR A 83 -5.90 85.99 -0.59
CA TYR A 83 -4.70 86.46 -1.29
C TYR A 83 -4.87 86.45 -2.80
N THR A 84 -5.65 85.51 -3.32
CA THR A 84 -5.98 85.42 -4.73
C THR A 84 -6.74 86.65 -5.21
N HIS A 85 -7.75 87.10 -4.44
CA HIS A 85 -8.54 88.29 -4.79
C HIS A 85 -7.71 89.57 -4.71
N VAL A 86 -6.88 89.72 -3.67
CA VAL A 86 -5.96 90.86 -3.53
C VAL A 86 -4.97 90.88 -4.70
N ASN A 87 -4.44 89.73 -5.10
CA ASN A 87 -3.55 89.63 -6.24
C ASN A 87 -4.22 90.08 -7.55
N ILE A 88 -5.46 89.65 -7.80
CA ILE A 88 -6.23 90.07 -8.98
C ILE A 88 -6.49 91.59 -8.93
N ALA A 89 -6.81 92.13 -7.75
CA ALA A 89 -7.02 93.57 -7.55
C ALA A 89 -5.78 94.40 -7.88
N ILE A 90 -4.60 93.96 -7.45
CA ILE A 90 -3.34 94.65 -7.77
C ILE A 90 -3.11 94.64 -9.29
N GLY A 91 -3.31 93.49 -9.95
CA GLY A 91 -3.19 93.39 -11.41
C GLY A 91 -4.17 94.31 -12.16
N SER A 92 -5.44 94.32 -11.73
CA SER A 92 -6.47 95.21 -12.27
C SER A 92 -6.12 96.69 -12.09
N GLY A 93 -5.58 97.06 -10.92
CA GLY A 93 -5.13 98.41 -10.61
C GLY A 93 -3.98 98.87 -11.50
N VAL A 94 -3.02 97.99 -11.81
CA VAL A 94 -1.91 98.30 -12.73
C VAL A 94 -2.46 98.67 -14.12
N ILE A 95 -3.35 97.84 -14.65
CA ILE A 95 -3.98 98.07 -15.97
C ILE A 95 -4.84 99.34 -15.95
N SER A 96 -5.66 99.52 -14.90
CA SER A 96 -6.53 100.70 -14.73
C SER A 96 -5.74 102.00 -14.68
N THR A 97 -4.58 102.00 -14.01
CA THR A 97 -3.74 103.20 -13.87
C THR A 97 -2.99 103.50 -15.17
N LEU A 98 -2.50 102.49 -15.88
CA LEU A 98 -1.89 102.65 -17.21
C LEU A 98 -2.90 103.23 -18.21
N LEU A 99 -4.11 102.67 -18.21
CA LEU A 99 -5.22 103.13 -19.03
C LEU A 99 -5.55 104.60 -18.75
N TYR A 100 -5.69 104.95 -17.46
CA TYR A 100 -5.94 106.33 -17.04
C TYR A 100 -4.81 107.26 -17.49
N ALA A 101 -3.55 106.84 -17.42
CA ALA A 101 -2.40 107.67 -17.77
C ALA A 101 -2.24 107.92 -19.29
N LEU A 102 -2.64 106.97 -20.13
CA LEU A 102 -2.51 107.03 -21.60
C LEU A 102 -3.57 107.88 -22.31
N GLY A 103 -4.55 108.43 -21.59
CA GLY A 103 -5.50 109.39 -22.15
C GLY A 103 -6.38 108.81 -23.26
N PRO A 104 -6.75 109.59 -24.31
CA PRO A 104 -7.70 109.17 -25.34
C PRO A 104 -7.31 107.88 -26.08
N THR A 105 -6.01 107.57 -26.19
CA THR A 105 -5.49 106.35 -26.84
C THR A 105 -5.41 105.14 -25.89
N GLY A 106 -5.76 105.30 -24.61
CA GLY A 106 -5.68 104.24 -23.61
C GLY A 106 -6.55 103.02 -23.91
N HIS A 107 -7.65 103.19 -24.68
CA HIS A 107 -8.56 102.11 -25.06
C HIS A 107 -7.86 100.92 -25.75
N VAL A 108 -6.67 101.09 -26.36
CA VAL A 108 -5.89 99.98 -26.94
C VAL A 108 -5.46 98.93 -25.90
N LEU A 109 -5.31 99.31 -24.62
CA LEU A 109 -4.97 98.39 -23.53
C LEU A 109 -6.15 97.61 -22.98
N TYR A 110 -7.35 97.80 -23.54
CA TYR A 110 -8.56 97.14 -23.10
C TYR A 110 -8.46 95.60 -23.11
N ALA A 111 -7.79 95.01 -24.12
CA ALA A 111 -7.58 93.57 -24.20
C ALA A 111 -6.82 93.01 -22.98
N ALA A 112 -6.04 93.82 -22.27
CA ALA A 112 -5.34 93.39 -21.06
C ALA A 112 -6.30 93.02 -19.91
N TYR A 113 -7.52 93.55 -19.90
CA TYR A 113 -8.54 93.18 -18.90
C TYR A 113 -9.10 91.77 -19.10
N LEU A 114 -8.83 91.10 -20.23
CA LEU A 114 -9.14 89.69 -20.42
C LEU A 114 -8.17 88.77 -19.67
N ILE A 115 -6.95 89.24 -19.37
CA ILE A 115 -5.90 88.40 -18.80
C ILE A 115 -6.33 87.84 -17.43
N ALA A 116 -6.77 88.70 -16.51
CA ALA A 116 -7.11 88.26 -15.16
C ALA A 116 -8.32 87.31 -15.08
N PRO A 117 -9.45 87.55 -15.79
CA PRO A 117 -10.58 86.61 -15.83
C PRO A 117 -10.24 85.27 -16.49
N LEU A 118 -9.44 85.27 -17.55
CA LEU A 118 -9.02 84.04 -18.23
C LEU A 118 -8.05 83.22 -17.39
N GLU A 119 -7.07 83.87 -16.76
CA GLU A 119 -6.17 83.21 -15.81
C GLU A 119 -6.94 82.65 -14.61
N ALA A 120 -7.88 83.42 -14.05
CA ALA A 120 -8.70 82.96 -12.95
C ALA A 120 -9.60 81.77 -13.36
N ALA A 121 -10.14 81.79 -14.58
CA ALA A 121 -10.91 80.68 -15.14
C ALA A 121 -10.07 79.40 -15.29
N TRP A 122 -8.80 79.55 -15.67
CA TRP A 122 -7.88 78.44 -15.87
C TRP A 122 -7.38 77.83 -14.55
N TYR A 123 -7.00 78.66 -13.58
CA TYR A 123 -6.32 78.18 -12.37
C TYR A 123 -7.24 78.03 -11.15
N LEU A 124 -8.20 78.93 -10.98
CA LEU A 124 -8.94 79.09 -9.73
C LEU A 124 -10.34 78.49 -9.83
N GLY A 125 -11.08 78.84 -10.88
CA GLY A 125 -12.43 78.38 -11.10
C GLY A 125 -13.34 79.44 -11.70
N ARG A 126 -14.59 79.04 -11.91
CA ARG A 126 -15.61 79.90 -12.54
C ARG A 126 -15.94 81.12 -11.69
N THR A 127 -16.07 80.94 -10.38
CA THR A 127 -16.48 82.00 -9.45
C THR A 127 -15.45 83.13 -9.41
N GLU A 128 -14.17 82.78 -9.30
CA GLU A 128 -13.04 83.70 -9.23
C GLU A 128 -12.83 84.42 -10.56
N ALA A 129 -13.09 83.76 -11.69
CA ALA A 129 -13.05 84.38 -13.01
C ALA A 129 -14.10 85.49 -13.17
N TRP A 130 -15.34 85.24 -12.73
CA TRP A 130 -16.40 86.25 -12.77
C TRP A 130 -16.13 87.40 -11.80
N GLN A 131 -15.55 87.12 -10.63
CA GLN A 131 -15.12 88.17 -9.70
C GLN A 131 -13.99 89.02 -10.29
N ALA A 132 -13.02 88.40 -10.97
CA ALA A 132 -11.96 89.12 -11.68
C ALA A 132 -12.54 90.03 -12.77
N LEU A 133 -13.54 89.55 -13.52
CA LEU A 133 -14.24 90.37 -14.52
C LEU A 133 -14.97 91.54 -13.87
N ALA A 134 -15.73 91.29 -12.80
CA ALA A 134 -16.46 92.34 -12.08
C ALA A 134 -15.51 93.42 -11.54
N LEU A 135 -14.36 93.01 -10.98
CA LEU A 135 -13.33 93.91 -10.50
C LEU A 135 -12.70 94.73 -11.63
N ASN A 136 -12.43 94.09 -12.77
CA ASN A 136 -11.90 94.76 -13.96
C ASN A 136 -12.88 95.77 -14.54
N LEU A 137 -14.17 95.43 -14.65
CA LEU A 137 -15.22 96.35 -15.09
C LEU A 137 -15.38 97.53 -14.11
N THR A 138 -15.24 97.29 -12.81
CA THR A 138 -15.29 98.34 -11.78
C THR A 138 -14.08 99.28 -11.88
N GLY A 139 -12.87 98.74 -12.02
CA GLY A 139 -11.65 99.52 -12.21
C GLY A 139 -11.68 100.35 -13.50
N PHE A 140 -12.17 99.75 -14.58
CA PHE A 140 -12.39 100.42 -15.87
C PHE A 140 -13.43 101.54 -15.78
N GLY A 141 -14.57 101.27 -15.15
CA GLY A 141 -15.61 102.27 -14.92
C GLY A 141 -15.14 103.45 -14.08
N LEU A 142 -14.32 103.20 -13.05
CA LEU A 142 -13.77 104.24 -12.19
C LEU A 142 -12.71 105.09 -12.90
N ALA A 143 -11.78 104.46 -13.64
CA ALA A 143 -10.81 105.17 -14.46
C ALA A 143 -11.49 106.05 -15.52
N THR A 144 -12.56 105.54 -16.12
CA THR A 144 -13.40 106.28 -17.08
C THR A 144 -14.11 107.45 -16.42
N ALA A 145 -14.78 107.25 -15.28
CA ALA A 145 -15.54 108.30 -14.61
C ALA A 145 -14.65 109.51 -14.25
N LEU A 146 -13.42 109.25 -13.80
CA LEU A 146 -12.42 110.28 -13.50
C LEU A 146 -11.98 111.05 -14.75
N ARG A 147 -11.91 110.40 -15.93
CA ARG A 147 -11.55 111.04 -17.22
C ARG A 147 -12.72 111.74 -17.89
N ALA A 148 -13.93 111.17 -17.82
CA ALA A 148 -15.14 111.78 -18.34
C ALA A 148 -15.45 113.11 -17.61
N ALA A 149 -15.19 113.18 -16.31
CA ALA A 149 -15.26 114.43 -15.53
C ALA A 149 -14.26 115.51 -15.99
N ALA A 150 -13.15 115.11 -16.64
CA ALA A 150 -12.17 116.01 -17.22
C ALA A 150 -12.45 116.38 -18.70
N GLY A 151 -13.51 115.84 -19.31
CA GLY A 151 -13.94 116.14 -20.68
C GLY A 151 -13.30 115.31 -21.79
N ASP A 152 -12.43 114.33 -21.45
CA ASP A 152 -11.59 113.63 -22.44
C ASP A 152 -12.28 112.44 -23.13
N TRP A 153 -13.21 111.75 -22.46
CA TRP A 153 -13.74 110.44 -22.90
C TRP A 153 -15.28 110.45 -23.02
N SER A 154 -15.79 109.81 -24.08
CA SER A 154 -17.23 109.57 -24.24
C SER A 154 -17.67 108.28 -23.53
N TRP A 155 -18.84 108.34 -22.87
CA TRP A 155 -19.44 107.16 -22.26
C TRP A 155 -19.82 106.07 -23.27
N SER A 156 -19.99 106.41 -24.56
CA SER A 156 -20.36 105.46 -25.62
C SER A 156 -19.26 104.46 -25.94
N LEU A 157 -17.99 104.90 -26.04
CA LEU A 157 -16.84 104.03 -26.31
C LEU A 157 -16.63 103.03 -25.17
N VAL A 158 -16.77 103.52 -23.94
CA VAL A 158 -16.62 102.72 -22.70
C VAL A 158 -17.69 101.63 -22.62
N LEU A 159 -18.92 101.95 -23.02
CA LEU A 159 -20.01 100.99 -23.03
C LEU A 159 -19.78 99.89 -24.08
N GLN A 160 -19.29 100.25 -25.27
CA GLN A 160 -18.94 99.31 -26.34
C GLN A 160 -17.80 98.37 -25.91
N GLU A 161 -16.74 98.92 -25.34
CA GLU A 161 -15.62 98.13 -24.83
C GLU A 161 -16.09 97.26 -23.63
N SER A 162 -16.79 97.80 -22.63
CA SER A 162 -17.29 96.98 -21.51
C SER A 162 -18.16 95.81 -21.98
N LEU A 163 -18.98 96.03 -23.02
CA LEU A 163 -19.80 94.99 -23.65
C LEU A 163 -18.95 93.93 -24.35
N GLY A 164 -17.92 94.31 -25.10
CA GLY A 164 -16.97 93.37 -25.69
C GLY A 164 -16.31 92.45 -24.66
N LEU A 165 -16.11 92.93 -23.43
CA LEU A 165 -15.31 92.25 -22.41
C LEU A 165 -16.19 91.23 -21.74
N ALA A 166 -17.42 91.66 -21.44
CA ALA A 166 -18.48 90.82 -20.95
C ALA A 166 -18.79 89.69 -21.94
N VAL A 167 -18.86 89.96 -23.25
CA VAL A 167 -19.09 88.94 -24.29
C VAL A 167 -17.91 87.97 -24.39
N ALA A 168 -16.68 88.48 -24.51
CA ALA A 168 -15.47 87.65 -24.61
C ALA A 168 -15.28 86.76 -23.37
N CYS A 169 -15.42 87.31 -22.15
CA CYS A 169 -15.40 86.52 -20.93
C CYS A 169 -16.62 85.58 -20.84
N GLY A 170 -17.79 86.00 -21.31
CA GLY A 170 -18.99 85.16 -21.37
C GLY A 170 -18.85 83.91 -22.22
N ILE A 171 -17.98 83.95 -23.24
CA ILE A 171 -17.65 82.77 -24.06
C ILE A 171 -16.46 82.00 -23.46
N LEU A 172 -15.37 82.69 -23.14
CA LEU A 172 -14.10 82.05 -22.79
C LEU A 172 -14.06 81.47 -21.38
N VAL A 173 -14.65 82.15 -20.38
CA VAL A 173 -14.67 81.67 -18.99
C VAL A 173 -15.38 80.32 -18.85
N PRO A 174 -16.62 80.12 -19.34
CA PRO A 174 -17.28 78.81 -19.25
C PRO A 174 -16.54 77.73 -20.05
N MET A 175 -15.92 78.08 -21.19
CA MET A 175 -15.12 77.14 -21.98
C MET A 175 -13.89 76.63 -21.19
N LEU A 176 -13.06 77.54 -20.66
CA LEU A 176 -11.84 77.17 -19.92
C LEU A 176 -12.17 76.41 -18.64
N THR A 177 -13.19 76.85 -17.89
CA THR A 177 -13.59 76.19 -16.64
C THR A 177 -14.13 74.79 -16.88
N ARG A 178 -14.86 74.56 -17.99
CA ARG A 178 -15.33 73.22 -18.38
C ARG A 178 -14.18 72.28 -18.75
N ILE A 179 -13.15 72.77 -19.44
CA ILE A 179 -11.94 71.98 -19.76
C ILE A 179 -11.25 71.56 -18.45
N VAL A 180 -11.00 72.51 -17.55
CA VAL A 180 -10.29 72.26 -16.29
C VAL A 180 -11.10 71.34 -15.36
N SER A 181 -12.42 71.50 -15.27
CA SER A 181 -13.25 70.66 -14.42
C SER A 181 -13.26 69.20 -14.87
N ARG A 182 -13.31 68.96 -16.19
CA ARG A 182 -13.28 67.62 -16.76
C ARG A 182 -11.94 66.93 -16.52
N LEU A 183 -10.83 67.67 -16.70
CA LEU A 183 -9.50 67.16 -16.38
C LEU A 183 -9.32 66.82 -14.90
N ARG A 184 -9.90 67.63 -13.99
CA ARG A 184 -9.91 67.34 -12.55
C ARG A 184 -10.71 66.07 -12.23
N ALA A 185 -11.88 65.87 -12.83
CA ALA A 185 -12.67 64.66 -12.65
C ALA A 185 -11.92 63.40 -13.09
N THR A 186 -11.23 63.45 -14.24
CA THR A 186 -10.36 62.34 -14.69
C THR A 186 -9.20 62.09 -13.72
N ARG A 187 -8.57 63.15 -13.21
CA ARG A 187 -7.50 63.03 -12.21
C ARG A 187 -8.02 62.39 -10.91
N GLU A 188 -9.20 62.79 -10.43
CA GLU A 188 -9.80 62.23 -9.23
C GLU A 188 -10.08 60.73 -9.36
N ALA A 189 -10.56 60.28 -10.53
CA ALA A 189 -10.72 58.85 -10.81
C ALA A 189 -9.37 58.10 -10.79
N LEU A 190 -8.32 58.67 -11.37
CA LEU A 190 -6.98 58.08 -11.31
C LEU A 190 -6.43 57.99 -9.87
N VAL A 191 -6.72 58.99 -9.03
CA VAL A 191 -6.34 58.96 -7.59
C VAL A 191 -7.11 57.87 -6.84
N GLN A 192 -8.34 57.55 -7.23
CA GLN A 192 -9.09 56.41 -6.68
C GLN A 192 -8.42 55.08 -7.08
N VAL A 193 -8.06 54.93 -8.35
CA VAL A 193 -7.35 53.76 -8.89
C VAL A 193 -5.99 53.55 -8.21
N GLU A 194 -5.21 54.62 -8.00
CA GLU A 194 -3.91 54.59 -7.30
C GLU A 194 -4.02 53.98 -5.89
N ARG A 195 -5.14 54.20 -5.21
CA ARG A 195 -5.40 53.70 -3.86
C ARG A 195 -6.05 52.33 -3.84
N GLY A 196 -6.20 51.71 -5.01
CA GLY A 196 -6.80 50.41 -5.19
C GLY A 196 -8.32 50.43 -5.32
N ASP A 197 -8.98 51.59 -5.39
CA ASP A 197 -10.42 51.63 -5.65
C ASP A 197 -10.70 51.62 -7.16
N LEU A 198 -11.06 50.45 -7.67
CA LEU A 198 -11.29 50.19 -9.10
C LEU A 198 -12.78 50.29 -9.46
N THR A 199 -13.58 50.91 -8.59
CA THR A 199 -15.04 51.08 -8.78
C THR A 199 -15.41 52.46 -9.32
N GLY A 200 -14.45 53.40 -9.29
CA GLY A 200 -14.63 54.76 -9.78
C GLY A 200 -14.78 54.84 -11.29
N GLN A 201 -15.67 55.73 -11.75
CA GLN A 201 -15.89 55.99 -13.18
C GLN A 201 -15.86 57.48 -13.48
N VAL A 202 -15.19 57.85 -14.57
CA VAL A 202 -15.25 59.19 -15.15
C VAL A 202 -16.54 59.30 -15.96
N ALA A 203 -17.53 60.01 -15.42
CA ALA A 203 -18.79 60.29 -16.10
C ALA A 203 -18.64 61.50 -17.03
N ASP A 204 -18.12 61.26 -18.24
CA ASP A 204 -17.94 62.29 -19.25
C ASP A 204 -18.40 61.81 -20.64
N ALA A 205 -19.52 62.36 -21.11
CA ALA A 205 -20.17 61.95 -22.36
C ALA A 205 -19.84 62.87 -23.55
N ALA A 206 -18.90 63.81 -23.42
CA ALA A 206 -18.54 64.67 -24.53
C ALA A 206 -17.69 63.92 -25.58
N LEU A 207 -17.93 64.21 -26.86
CA LEU A 207 -17.28 63.55 -28.00
C LEU A 207 -15.95 64.23 -28.40
N ASP A 208 -15.19 64.71 -27.42
CA ASP A 208 -13.88 65.34 -27.62
C ASP A 208 -12.75 64.54 -26.94
N GLU A 209 -11.51 65.01 -27.06
CA GLU A 209 -10.31 64.33 -26.55
C GLU A 209 -10.38 64.09 -25.03
N LEU A 210 -11.02 64.99 -24.28
CA LEU A 210 -11.19 64.85 -22.83
C LEU A 210 -12.20 63.75 -22.48
N GLY A 211 -13.29 63.64 -23.24
CA GLY A 211 -14.26 62.56 -23.06
C GLY A 211 -13.66 61.20 -23.46
N SER A 212 -12.88 61.17 -24.54
CA SER A 212 -12.11 59.99 -24.95
C SER A 212 -11.07 59.57 -23.88
N LEU A 213 -10.42 60.53 -23.23
CA LEU A 213 -9.53 60.28 -22.09
C LEU A 213 -10.30 59.66 -20.92
N GLY A 214 -11.46 60.20 -20.55
CA GLY A 214 -12.33 59.64 -19.52
C GLY A 214 -12.74 58.19 -19.82
N MET A 215 -13.17 57.91 -21.05
CA MET A 215 -13.46 56.54 -21.49
C MET A 215 -12.25 55.61 -21.43
N SER A 216 -11.07 56.10 -21.81
CA SER A 216 -9.82 55.32 -21.76
C SER A 216 -9.46 54.95 -20.33
N VAL A 217 -9.57 55.90 -19.38
CA VAL A 217 -9.38 55.64 -17.94
C VAL A 217 -10.39 54.60 -17.44
N ASN A 218 -11.66 54.69 -17.81
CA ASN A 218 -12.68 53.71 -17.42
C ASN A 218 -12.34 52.30 -17.95
N ARG A 219 -11.95 52.18 -19.23
CA ARG A 219 -11.55 50.88 -19.82
C ARG A 219 -10.32 50.29 -19.14
N THR A 220 -9.32 51.11 -18.83
CA THR A 220 -8.12 50.65 -18.10
C THR A 220 -8.47 50.21 -16.68
N THR A 221 -9.34 50.96 -16.00
CA THR A 221 -9.81 50.62 -14.65
C THR A 221 -10.54 49.29 -14.63
N GLU A 222 -11.47 49.08 -15.58
CA GLU A 222 -12.19 47.80 -15.70
C GLU A 222 -11.25 46.64 -16.06
N ALA A 223 -10.28 46.85 -16.96
CA ALA A 223 -9.31 45.81 -17.31
C ALA A 223 -8.46 45.39 -16.10
N ILE A 224 -8.05 46.34 -15.25
CA ILE A 224 -7.33 46.04 -14.01
C ILE A 224 -8.27 45.33 -13.02
N ALA A 225 -9.52 45.77 -12.89
CA ALA A 225 -10.51 45.15 -12.01
C ALA A 225 -10.77 43.68 -12.38
N GLU A 226 -10.88 43.39 -13.68
CA GLU A 226 -11.07 42.04 -14.20
C GLU A 226 -9.85 41.15 -13.91
N ILE A 227 -8.63 41.64 -14.13
CA ILE A 227 -7.40 40.92 -13.76
C ILE A 227 -7.41 40.60 -12.26
N VAL A 228 -7.75 41.58 -11.42
CA VAL A 228 -7.83 41.40 -9.96
C VAL A 228 -8.86 40.31 -9.59
N ARG A 229 -10.06 40.31 -10.19
CA ARG A 229 -11.09 39.28 -9.96
C ARG A 229 -10.61 37.89 -10.37
N GLN A 230 -9.97 37.78 -11.53
CA GLN A 230 -9.41 36.51 -12.01
C GLN A 230 -8.34 35.96 -11.06
N VAL A 231 -7.44 36.82 -10.58
CA VAL A 231 -6.42 36.37 -9.63
C VAL A 231 -7.03 36.00 -8.27
N GLN A 232 -8.08 36.69 -7.79
CA GLN A 232 -8.82 36.27 -6.60
C GLN A 232 -9.43 34.87 -6.75
N GLN A 233 -10.08 34.60 -7.89
CA GLN A 233 -10.65 33.28 -8.17
C GLN A 233 -9.56 32.20 -8.21
N GLN A 234 -8.47 32.44 -8.94
CA GLN A 234 -7.36 31.49 -9.05
C GLN A 234 -6.68 31.22 -7.70
N ALA A 235 -6.54 32.24 -6.84
CA ALA A 235 -6.00 32.06 -5.49
C ALA A 235 -6.92 31.19 -4.61
N GLN A 236 -8.23 31.33 -4.75
CA GLN A 236 -9.19 30.51 -4.03
C GLN A 236 -9.17 29.05 -4.52
N GLU A 237 -9.14 28.83 -5.84
CA GLU A 237 -8.99 27.51 -6.44
C GLU A 237 -7.68 26.83 -6.00
N LEU A 238 -6.57 27.58 -5.98
CA LEU A 238 -5.28 27.09 -5.52
C LEU A 238 -5.30 26.68 -4.03
N THR A 239 -6.00 27.45 -3.18
CA THR A 239 -6.17 27.14 -1.75
C THR A 239 -6.92 25.82 -1.57
N THR A 240 -8.06 25.67 -2.26
CA THR A 240 -8.87 24.45 -2.20
C THR A 240 -8.10 23.24 -2.73
N GLY A 241 -7.41 23.39 -3.87
CA GLY A 241 -6.59 22.33 -4.46
C GLY A 241 -5.44 21.91 -3.54
N ALA A 242 -4.77 22.86 -2.89
CA ALA A 242 -3.72 22.58 -1.93
C ALA A 242 -4.25 21.82 -0.69
N GLN A 243 -5.41 22.19 -0.16
CA GLN A 243 -6.05 21.48 0.96
C GLN A 243 -6.45 20.05 0.59
N GLN A 244 -7.03 19.87 -0.61
CA GLN A 244 -7.40 18.55 -1.10
C GLN A 244 -6.16 17.67 -1.30
N LEU A 245 -5.08 18.20 -1.90
CA LEU A 245 -3.80 17.50 -2.04
C LEU A 245 -3.22 17.07 -0.68
N ALA A 246 -3.27 17.95 0.34
CA ALA A 246 -2.81 17.62 1.68
C ALA A 246 -3.63 16.48 2.32
N GLY A 247 -4.96 16.51 2.16
CA GLY A 247 -5.85 15.45 2.63
C GLY A 247 -5.56 14.11 1.94
N SER A 248 -5.48 14.11 0.61
CA SER A 248 -5.15 12.90 -0.16
C SER A 248 -3.75 12.35 0.18
N ALA A 249 -2.76 13.22 0.38
CA ALA A 249 -1.42 12.78 0.80
C ALA A 249 -1.47 12.07 2.17
N GLN A 250 -2.27 12.57 3.10
CA GLN A 250 -2.45 11.97 4.43
C GLN A 250 -3.17 10.62 4.36
N GLU A 251 -4.19 10.47 3.51
CA GLU A 251 -4.86 9.20 3.26
C GLU A 251 -3.90 8.16 2.67
N VAL A 252 -3.12 8.54 1.66
CA VAL A 252 -2.12 7.66 1.06
C VAL A 252 -1.02 7.31 2.07
N GLN A 253 -0.68 8.21 2.98
CA GLN A 253 0.30 7.94 4.04
C GLN A 253 -0.20 6.87 5.01
N LEU A 254 -1.47 6.94 5.42
CA LEU A 254 -2.10 5.91 6.27
C LEU A 254 -2.16 4.55 5.55
N ALA A 255 -2.54 4.54 4.28
CA ALA A 255 -2.54 3.33 3.45
C ALA A 255 -1.13 2.73 3.33
N SER A 256 -0.11 3.58 3.14
CA SER A 256 1.29 3.17 3.08
C SER A 256 1.75 2.54 4.40
N GLN A 257 1.39 3.12 5.56
CA GLN A 257 1.69 2.52 6.86
C GLN A 257 1.08 1.11 7.02
N GLN A 258 -0.14 0.91 6.51
CA GLN A 258 -0.79 -0.40 6.52
C GLN A 258 -0.08 -1.40 5.60
N ILE A 259 0.40 -0.96 4.43
CA ILE A 259 1.21 -1.78 3.53
C ILE A 259 2.51 -2.20 4.21
N ALA A 260 3.22 -1.27 4.88
CA ALA A 260 4.44 -1.59 5.63
C ALA A 260 4.19 -2.62 6.73
N ALA A 261 3.11 -2.46 7.51
CA ALA A 261 2.73 -3.42 8.54
C ALA A 261 2.44 -4.82 7.95
N THR A 262 1.75 -4.87 6.80
CA THR A 262 1.43 -6.12 6.10
C THR A 262 2.69 -6.78 5.55
N ALA A 263 3.63 -6.01 4.98
CA ALA A 263 4.92 -6.51 4.52
C ALA A 263 5.74 -7.10 5.68
N GLN A 264 5.73 -6.45 6.86
CA GLN A 264 6.39 -6.98 8.04
C GLN A 264 5.75 -8.29 8.54
N GLN A 265 4.42 -8.38 8.51
CA GLN A 265 3.70 -9.61 8.83
C GLN A 265 4.04 -10.73 7.84
N LEU A 266 4.09 -10.42 6.55
CA LEU A 266 4.48 -11.36 5.50
C LEU A 266 5.90 -11.88 5.73
N SER A 267 6.87 -11.01 6.02
CA SER A 267 8.25 -11.39 6.35
C SER A 267 8.34 -12.34 7.57
N ARG A 268 7.57 -12.06 8.63
CA ARG A 268 7.48 -12.98 9.78
C ARG A 268 6.83 -14.32 9.40
N GLY A 269 5.81 -14.28 8.55
CA GLY A 269 5.12 -15.45 8.03
C GLY A 269 6.05 -16.35 7.21
N THR A 270 6.82 -15.78 6.30
CA THR A 270 7.79 -16.51 5.46
C THR A 270 8.93 -17.07 6.31
N ALA A 271 9.42 -16.34 7.32
CA ALA A 271 10.40 -16.87 8.27
C ALA A 271 9.88 -18.11 9.01
N ARG A 272 8.64 -18.05 9.51
CA ARG A 272 8.00 -19.20 10.15
C ARG A 272 7.77 -20.37 9.19
N GLN A 273 7.36 -20.07 7.95
CA GLN A 273 7.18 -21.07 6.90
C GLN A 273 8.49 -21.81 6.60
N ARG A 274 9.61 -21.09 6.48
CA ARG A 274 10.94 -21.72 6.30
C ARG A 274 11.32 -22.65 7.45
N GLN A 275 11.03 -22.26 8.69
CA GLN A 275 11.27 -23.12 9.85
C GLN A 275 10.43 -24.42 9.78
N LEU A 276 9.14 -24.30 9.44
CA LEU A 276 8.25 -25.47 9.30
C LEU A 276 8.68 -26.39 8.16
N ILE A 277 9.16 -25.82 7.05
CA ILE A 277 9.74 -26.58 5.95
C ILE A 277 11.00 -27.33 6.40
N GLY A 278 11.87 -26.67 7.18
CA GLY A 278 13.05 -27.31 7.76
C GLY A 278 12.69 -28.54 8.60
N HIS A 279 11.73 -28.40 9.53
CA HIS A 279 11.24 -29.53 10.33
C HIS A 279 10.58 -30.61 9.47
N GLY A 280 9.75 -30.24 8.50
CA GLY A 280 9.13 -31.20 7.58
C GLY A 280 10.16 -32.01 6.80
N ARG A 281 11.27 -31.38 6.40
CA ARG A 281 12.37 -32.06 5.70
C ARG A 281 13.07 -33.07 6.60
N GLU A 282 13.36 -32.70 7.85
CA GLU A 282 13.95 -33.60 8.86
C GLU A 282 13.02 -34.80 9.13
N ASP A 283 11.73 -34.56 9.32
CA ASP A 283 10.72 -35.61 9.55
C ASP A 283 10.61 -36.55 8.34
N SER A 284 10.63 -36.00 7.12
CA SER A 284 10.64 -36.77 5.88
C SER A 284 11.90 -37.62 5.74
N GLU A 285 13.09 -37.07 6.01
CA GLU A 285 14.34 -37.83 5.99
C GLU A 285 14.33 -38.96 7.02
N ALA A 286 13.85 -38.70 8.23
CA ALA A 286 13.70 -39.71 9.29
C ALA A 286 12.74 -40.83 8.86
N ALA A 287 11.58 -40.48 8.29
CA ALA A 287 10.61 -41.45 7.80
C ALA A 287 11.15 -42.30 6.63
N ALA A 288 11.92 -41.70 5.72
CA ALA A 288 12.61 -42.42 4.64
C ALA A 288 13.65 -43.41 5.22
N GLY A 289 14.39 -43.00 6.26
CA GLY A 289 15.32 -43.86 6.98
C GLY A 289 14.63 -45.06 7.62
N ILE A 290 13.51 -44.84 8.31
CA ILE A 290 12.69 -45.91 8.92
C ILE A 290 12.17 -46.88 7.84
N ALA A 291 11.63 -46.35 6.73
CA ALA A 291 11.13 -47.18 5.63
C ALA A 291 12.25 -48.03 5.01
N SER A 292 13.45 -47.48 4.84
CA SER A 292 14.62 -48.23 4.36
C SER A 292 15.04 -49.34 5.34
N GLN A 293 15.02 -49.08 6.64
CA GLN A 293 15.28 -50.12 7.65
C GLN A 293 14.23 -51.23 7.61
N LEU A 294 12.95 -50.87 7.49
CA LEU A 294 11.86 -51.85 7.39
C LEU A 294 11.97 -52.71 6.12
N HIS A 295 12.36 -52.12 4.99
CA HIS A 295 12.66 -52.86 3.77
C HIS A 295 13.75 -53.91 4.00
N GLY A 296 14.87 -53.52 4.62
CA GLY A 296 15.95 -54.45 4.97
C GLY A 296 15.51 -55.57 5.92
N ARG A 297 14.66 -55.26 6.90
CA ARG A 297 14.10 -56.27 7.82
C ARG A 297 13.17 -57.25 7.12
N ALA A 298 12.39 -56.80 6.13
CA ALA A 298 11.52 -57.67 5.34
C ALA A 298 12.32 -58.63 4.45
N GLN A 299 13.40 -58.16 3.83
CA GLN A 299 14.32 -59.03 3.08
C GLN A 299 15.00 -60.07 3.98
N GLU A 300 15.38 -59.67 5.20
CA GLU A 300 15.96 -60.61 6.16
C GLU A 300 14.93 -61.66 6.62
N ALA A 301 13.69 -61.25 6.89
CA ALA A 301 12.60 -62.17 7.20
C ALA A 301 12.37 -63.17 6.06
N GLU A 302 12.38 -62.72 4.81
CA GLU A 302 12.27 -63.59 3.64
C GLU A 302 13.37 -64.67 3.61
N ARG A 303 14.62 -64.29 3.87
CA ARG A 303 15.76 -65.24 3.95
C ARG A 303 15.58 -66.25 5.08
N GLN A 304 15.16 -65.80 6.25
CA GLN A 304 14.94 -66.67 7.42
C GLN A 304 13.80 -67.66 7.17
N ILE A 305 12.69 -67.21 6.59
CA ILE A 305 11.55 -68.05 6.24
C ILE A 305 11.96 -69.11 5.21
N ASN A 306 12.73 -68.74 4.18
CA ASN A 306 13.26 -69.68 3.21
C ASN A 306 14.17 -70.76 3.84
N ALA A 307 14.99 -70.38 4.82
CA ALA A 307 15.82 -71.34 5.56
C ALA A 307 14.97 -72.31 6.39
N VAL A 308 13.93 -71.80 7.08
CA VAL A 308 12.98 -72.64 7.82
C VAL A 308 12.22 -73.59 6.89
N ALA A 309 11.78 -73.11 5.72
CA ALA A 309 11.12 -73.94 4.71
C ALA A 309 12.05 -75.06 4.21
N GLN A 310 13.33 -74.77 3.98
CA GLN A 310 14.30 -75.78 3.58
C GLN A 310 14.51 -76.83 4.69
N GLN A 311 14.57 -76.43 5.96
CA GLN A 311 14.68 -77.33 7.09
C GLN A 311 13.42 -78.20 7.24
N ALA A 312 12.22 -77.63 7.13
CA ALA A 312 10.97 -78.36 7.17
C ALA A 312 10.90 -79.41 6.05
N ARG A 313 11.41 -79.12 4.84
CA ARG A 313 11.46 -80.10 3.73
C ARG A 313 12.36 -81.28 4.05
N ARG A 314 13.52 -81.04 4.68
CA ARG A 314 14.42 -82.12 5.11
C ARG A 314 13.75 -83.02 6.14
N HIS A 315 13.14 -82.42 7.17
CA HIS A 315 12.42 -83.17 8.21
C HIS A 315 11.22 -83.95 7.65
N GLY A 316 10.47 -83.38 6.71
CA GLY A 316 9.39 -84.09 6.01
C GLY A 316 9.88 -85.32 5.24
N ALA A 317 11.03 -85.22 4.56
CA ALA A 317 11.62 -86.35 3.85
C ALA A 317 12.11 -87.46 4.81
N GLU A 318 12.69 -87.09 5.96
CA GLU A 318 13.10 -88.04 6.99
C GLU A 318 11.91 -88.81 7.58
N ILE A 319 10.79 -88.12 7.83
CA ILE A 319 9.55 -88.73 8.34
C ILE A 319 8.91 -89.66 7.30
N ALA A 320 8.89 -89.26 6.03
CA ALA A 320 8.42 -90.12 4.95
C ALA A 320 9.22 -91.43 4.90
N ARG A 321 10.56 -91.33 5.00
CA ARG A 321 11.45 -92.50 5.03
C ARG A 321 11.23 -93.37 6.27
N ALA A 322 11.02 -92.78 7.45
CA ALA A 322 10.68 -93.53 8.66
C ALA A 322 9.36 -94.29 8.50
N SER A 323 8.38 -93.73 7.80
CA SER A 323 7.09 -94.38 7.55
C SER A 323 7.24 -95.61 6.65
N GLU A 324 8.04 -95.51 5.58
CA GLU A 324 8.34 -96.64 4.71
C GLU A 324 9.00 -97.80 5.49
N LEU A 325 9.95 -97.48 6.37
CA LEU A 325 10.61 -98.49 7.22
C LEU A 325 9.61 -99.18 8.17
N LEU A 326 8.62 -98.44 8.70
CA LEU A 326 7.58 -99.02 9.56
C LEU A 326 6.64 -99.95 8.81
N VAL A 327 6.27 -99.63 7.56
CA VAL A 327 5.49 -100.53 6.71
C VAL A 327 6.24 -101.84 6.50
N SER A 328 7.55 -101.77 6.23
CA SER A 328 8.41 -102.95 6.13
C SER A 328 8.48 -103.73 7.44
N LEU A 329 8.57 -103.05 8.59
CA LEU A 329 8.58 -103.68 9.91
C LEU A 329 7.28 -104.45 10.18
N VAL A 330 6.11 -103.87 9.89
CA VAL A 330 4.82 -104.54 10.05
C VAL A 330 4.75 -105.81 9.20
N ALA A 331 5.21 -105.74 7.95
CA ALA A 331 5.27 -106.92 7.08
C ALA A 331 6.17 -108.03 7.66
N HIS A 332 7.31 -107.68 8.26
CA HIS A 332 8.17 -108.63 8.95
C HIS A 332 7.51 -109.23 10.21
N LEU A 333 6.82 -108.41 11.02
CA LEU A 333 6.07 -108.89 12.19
C LEU A 333 4.97 -109.89 11.79
N ASP A 334 4.25 -109.62 10.69
CA ASP A 334 3.24 -110.54 10.16
C ASP A 334 3.83 -111.86 9.65
N GLN A 335 5.04 -111.83 9.09
CA GLN A 335 5.76 -113.02 8.66
C GLN A 335 6.19 -113.86 9.88
N VAL A 336 6.73 -113.21 10.92
CA VAL A 336 7.12 -113.88 12.18
C VAL A 336 5.89 -114.46 12.90
N SER A 337 4.77 -113.74 12.95
CA SER A 337 3.51 -114.21 13.54
C SER A 337 2.99 -115.47 12.82
N ARG A 338 3.02 -115.49 11.47
CA ARG A 338 2.65 -116.68 10.69
C ARG A 338 3.56 -117.88 10.98
N ALA A 339 4.86 -117.66 11.04
CA ALA A 339 5.83 -118.71 11.37
C ALA A 339 5.60 -119.27 12.79
N ALA A 340 5.33 -118.39 13.76
CA ALA A 340 4.99 -118.77 15.13
C ALA A 340 3.70 -119.59 15.19
N GLY A 341 2.66 -119.23 14.41
CA GLY A 341 1.43 -120.00 14.31
C GLY A 341 1.63 -121.40 13.69
N THR A 342 2.48 -121.51 12.67
CA THR A 342 2.86 -122.83 12.12
C THR A 342 3.62 -123.67 13.15
N LEU A 343 4.51 -123.04 13.92
CA LEU A 343 5.24 -123.70 15.01
C LEU A 343 4.29 -124.14 16.14
N GLU A 344 3.27 -123.35 16.46
CA GLU A 344 2.23 -123.70 17.43
C GLU A 344 1.49 -124.97 16.98
N GLN A 345 1.06 -125.01 15.72
CA GLN A 345 0.38 -126.16 15.15
C GLN A 345 1.27 -127.41 15.18
N GLY A 346 2.52 -127.29 14.75
CA GLY A 346 3.50 -128.38 14.82
C GLY A 346 3.73 -128.86 16.26
N SER A 347 3.85 -127.93 17.22
CA SER A 347 4.01 -128.25 18.64
C SER A 347 2.77 -128.96 19.22
N ARG A 348 1.55 -128.59 18.80
CA ARG A 348 0.31 -129.30 19.18
C ARG A 348 0.27 -130.71 18.61
N GLU A 349 0.71 -130.91 17.37
CA GLU A 349 0.81 -132.24 16.74
C GLU A 349 1.83 -133.13 17.46
N VAL A 350 3.01 -132.60 17.77
CA VAL A 350 4.01 -133.30 18.61
C VAL A 350 3.42 -133.65 19.96
N GLY A 351 2.69 -132.73 20.61
CA GLY A 351 1.99 -133.01 21.87
C GLY A 351 1.01 -134.18 21.77
N LYS A 352 0.22 -134.28 20.70
CA LYS A 352 -0.69 -135.42 20.45
C LYS A 352 0.05 -136.74 20.23
N LEU A 353 1.19 -136.70 19.53
CA LEU A 353 2.05 -137.87 19.33
C LEU A 353 2.63 -138.33 20.67
N VAL A 354 3.15 -137.41 21.47
CA VAL A 354 3.69 -137.68 22.81
C VAL A 354 2.62 -138.26 23.74
N ASP A 355 1.40 -137.72 23.72
CA ASP A 355 0.26 -138.29 24.46
C ASP A 355 -0.07 -139.71 24.01
N THR A 356 0.09 -140.01 22.72
CA THR A 356 -0.12 -141.35 22.17
C THR A 356 1.00 -142.31 22.59
N ILE A 357 2.25 -141.87 22.57
CA ILE A 357 3.40 -142.63 23.06
C ILE A 357 3.25 -142.93 24.55
N ALA A 358 2.84 -141.95 25.36
CA ALA A 358 2.58 -142.16 26.79
C ALA A 358 1.46 -143.20 27.03
N ARG A 359 0.38 -143.17 26.23
CA ARG A 359 -0.68 -144.19 26.28
C ARG A 359 -0.17 -145.57 25.88
N ILE A 360 0.61 -145.66 24.80
CA ILE A 360 1.22 -146.93 24.36
C ILE A 360 2.15 -147.46 25.45
N ALA A 361 3.05 -146.63 25.99
CA ALA A 361 3.96 -147.02 27.06
C ALA A 361 3.22 -147.52 28.31
N SER A 362 2.14 -146.85 28.73
CA SER A 362 1.29 -147.31 29.84
C SER A 362 0.58 -148.64 29.53
N GLN A 363 0.13 -148.83 28.28
CA GLN A 363 -0.48 -150.09 27.86
C GLN A 363 0.55 -151.22 27.75
N THR A 364 1.76 -150.94 27.29
CA THR A 364 2.88 -151.89 27.22
C THR A 364 3.35 -152.27 28.62
N ASP A 365 3.38 -151.32 29.56
CA ASP A 365 3.64 -151.57 30.98
C ASP A 365 2.61 -152.53 31.59
N LEU A 366 1.32 -152.31 31.33
CA LEU A 366 0.24 -153.20 31.74
C LEU A 366 0.34 -154.60 31.10
N LEU A 367 0.68 -154.69 29.81
CA LEU A 367 0.89 -155.96 29.11
C LEU A 367 2.11 -156.71 29.65
N ALA A 368 3.21 -155.99 29.90
CA ALA A 368 4.44 -156.54 30.47
C ALA A 368 4.22 -157.00 31.91
N LEU A 369 3.43 -156.27 32.71
CA LEU A 369 3.03 -156.66 34.05
C LEU A 369 2.21 -157.96 34.03
N ASN A 370 1.22 -158.06 33.13
CA ASN A 370 0.43 -159.28 32.95
C ASN A 370 1.30 -160.47 32.50
N ALA A 371 2.26 -160.24 31.59
CA ALA A 371 3.21 -161.26 31.15
C ALA A 371 4.19 -161.69 32.26
N ALA A 372 4.66 -160.76 33.10
CA ALA A 372 5.52 -161.05 34.24
C ALA A 372 4.79 -161.86 35.32
N ILE A 373 3.50 -161.55 35.56
CA ILE A 373 2.62 -162.33 36.46
C ILE A 373 2.44 -163.76 35.94
N GLU A 374 2.14 -163.95 34.65
CA GLU A 374 1.91 -165.28 34.09
C GLU A 374 3.21 -166.10 33.96
N ALA A 375 4.35 -165.44 33.71
CA ALA A 375 5.68 -166.05 33.75
C ALA A 375 6.09 -166.48 35.17
N ALA A 376 5.71 -165.73 36.21
CA ALA A 376 5.89 -166.16 37.61
C ALA A 376 5.01 -167.37 37.96
N ARG A 377 3.86 -167.52 37.30
CA ARG A 377 2.90 -168.62 37.47
C ARG A 377 3.39 -169.94 36.86
N ALA A 378 4.18 -169.89 35.79
CA ALA A 378 4.79 -171.05 35.11
C ALA A 378 6.02 -171.65 35.83
N GLY A 379 6.41 -171.13 37.01
CA GLY A 379 7.50 -171.68 37.82
C GLY A 379 8.86 -171.70 37.11
N GLN A 380 9.63 -172.79 37.24
CA GLN A 380 10.99 -172.88 36.67
C GLN A 380 11.04 -172.79 35.13
N HIS A 381 9.97 -173.16 34.42
CA HIS A 381 9.90 -173.08 32.95
C HIS A 381 9.64 -171.65 32.43
N GLY A 382 9.17 -170.73 33.28
CA GLY A 382 8.88 -169.33 32.93
C GLY A 382 10.00 -168.33 33.21
N LEU A 383 11.14 -168.78 33.78
CA LEU A 383 12.22 -167.91 34.26
C LEU A 383 12.80 -166.99 33.18
N GLY A 384 13.05 -167.50 31.97
CA GLY A 384 13.54 -166.70 30.84
C GLY A 384 12.52 -165.68 30.34
N PHE A 385 11.23 -166.01 30.39
CA PHE A 385 10.13 -165.13 29.95
C PHE A 385 9.88 -164.00 30.95
N ARG A 386 10.02 -164.27 32.26
CA ARG A 386 9.92 -163.26 33.32
C ARG A 386 10.99 -162.18 33.19
N VAL A 387 12.23 -162.56 32.89
CA VAL A 387 13.34 -161.60 32.68
C VAL A 387 13.02 -160.67 31.50
N VAL A 388 12.49 -161.20 30.40
CA VAL A 388 12.07 -160.39 29.25
C VAL A 388 10.89 -159.47 29.61
N ALA A 389 9.89 -159.98 30.35
CA ALA A 389 8.74 -159.17 30.75
C ALA A 389 9.12 -158.02 31.71
N ASP A 390 9.99 -158.27 32.70
CA ASP A 390 10.50 -157.22 33.60
C ASP A 390 11.36 -156.18 32.85
N GLU A 391 12.12 -156.61 31.82
CA GLU A 391 12.90 -155.70 30.98
C GLU A 391 11.98 -154.83 30.10
N VAL A 392 10.93 -155.41 29.49
CA VAL A 392 9.90 -154.66 28.73
C VAL A 392 9.16 -153.68 29.65
N ARG A 393 8.90 -154.07 30.90
CA ARG A 393 8.27 -153.18 31.90
C ARG A 393 9.16 -151.98 32.21
N LYS A 394 10.44 -152.19 32.50
CA LYS A 394 11.41 -151.09 32.71
C LYS A 394 11.53 -150.16 31.50
N LEU A 395 11.57 -150.71 30.29
CA LEU A 395 11.57 -149.95 29.03
C LEU A 395 10.28 -149.12 28.86
N SER A 396 9.13 -149.67 29.27
CA SER A 396 7.83 -148.98 29.23
C SER A 396 7.74 -147.86 30.26
N GLU A 397 8.16 -148.10 31.51
CA GLU A 397 8.28 -147.07 32.54
C GLU A 397 9.24 -145.94 32.12
N GLN A 398 10.38 -146.27 31.51
CA GLN A 398 11.33 -145.30 30.98
C GLN A 398 10.75 -144.52 29.79
N SER A 399 9.99 -145.17 28.91
CA SER A 399 9.30 -144.53 27.78
C SER A 399 8.20 -143.58 28.26
N SER A 400 7.47 -143.96 29.31
CA SER A 400 6.47 -143.11 29.95
C SER A 400 7.10 -141.86 30.57
N ARG A 401 8.17 -142.02 31.37
CA ARG A 401 8.91 -140.89 31.95
C ARG A 401 9.47 -139.95 30.87
N SER A 402 10.07 -140.50 29.81
CA SER A 402 10.60 -139.72 28.70
C SER A 402 9.48 -138.98 27.95
N ALA A 403 8.33 -139.62 27.74
CA ALA A 403 7.17 -138.97 27.13
C ALA A 403 6.64 -137.81 28.02
N GLU A 404 6.67 -137.95 29.34
CA GLU A 404 6.24 -136.91 30.27
C GLU A 404 7.19 -135.71 30.30
N GLU A 405 8.51 -135.94 30.23
CA GLU A 405 9.51 -134.88 30.05
C GLU A 405 9.34 -134.14 28.72
N VAL A 406 9.14 -134.87 27.61
CA VAL A 406 8.86 -134.26 26.30
C VAL A 406 7.55 -133.49 26.35
N ARG A 407 6.53 -133.99 27.04
CA ARG A 407 5.24 -133.29 27.22
C ARG A 407 5.42 -131.96 27.95
N ALA A 408 6.24 -131.92 28.99
CA ALA A 408 6.58 -130.69 29.71
C ALA A 408 7.32 -129.69 28.80
N ARG A 409 8.29 -130.16 28.00
CA ARG A 409 9.00 -129.33 27.01
C ARG A 409 8.09 -128.80 25.92
N VAL A 410 7.16 -129.61 25.40
CA VAL A 410 6.16 -129.20 24.42
C VAL A 410 5.26 -128.10 24.98
N ARG A 411 4.77 -128.25 26.22
CA ARG A 411 3.99 -127.20 26.90
C ARG A 411 4.79 -125.92 27.06
N GLN A 412 6.04 -126.00 27.52
CA GLN A 412 6.91 -124.83 27.64
C GLN A 412 7.11 -124.12 26.28
N THR A 413 7.33 -124.88 25.20
CA THR A 413 7.43 -124.32 23.85
C THR A 413 6.13 -123.67 23.39
N GLN A 414 4.97 -124.26 23.70
CA GLN A 414 3.66 -123.67 23.41
C GLN A 414 3.48 -122.33 24.14
N GLU A 415 3.79 -122.27 25.44
CA GLU A 415 3.73 -121.03 26.23
C GLU A 415 4.66 -119.95 25.66
N GLN A 416 5.89 -120.30 25.27
CA GLN A 416 6.84 -119.38 24.64
C GLN A 416 6.32 -118.87 23.29
N ILE A 417 5.70 -119.72 22.47
CA ILE A 417 5.08 -119.31 21.20
C ILE A 417 3.93 -118.33 21.46
N THR A 418 3.09 -118.58 22.46
CA THR A 418 2.02 -117.66 22.84
C THR A 418 2.57 -116.29 23.26
N GLN A 419 3.67 -116.26 24.02
CA GLN A 419 4.35 -115.01 24.39
C GLN A 419 4.91 -114.27 23.18
N VAL A 420 5.52 -114.98 22.22
CA VAL A 420 6.02 -114.38 20.98
C VAL A 420 4.88 -113.77 20.16
N VAL A 421 3.77 -114.49 19.98
CA VAL A 421 2.60 -113.98 19.25
C VAL A 421 2.04 -112.72 19.92
N ALA A 422 1.90 -112.72 21.25
CA ALA A 422 1.44 -111.55 22.00
C ALA A 422 2.38 -110.35 21.84
N ALA A 423 3.71 -110.57 21.87
CA ALA A 423 4.70 -109.52 21.65
C ALA A 423 4.67 -108.99 20.20
N MET A 424 4.46 -109.85 19.21
CA MET A 424 4.30 -109.43 17.81
C MET A 424 3.03 -108.59 17.61
N ASP A 425 1.91 -108.96 18.25
CA ASP A 425 0.67 -108.19 18.18
C ASP A 425 0.78 -106.82 18.87
N GLU A 426 1.51 -106.73 19.99
CA GLU A 426 1.86 -105.46 20.63
C GLU A 426 2.76 -104.60 19.74
N GLY A 427 3.79 -105.20 19.13
CA GLY A 427 4.67 -104.55 18.16
C GLY A 427 3.90 -104.02 16.94
N ARG A 428 2.92 -104.79 16.45
CA ARG A 428 2.04 -104.39 15.35
C ARG A 428 1.14 -103.21 15.74
N ARG A 429 0.51 -103.25 16.91
CA ARG A 429 -0.30 -102.12 17.43
C ARG A 429 0.54 -100.86 17.61
N THR A 430 1.76 -100.99 18.14
CA THR A 430 2.69 -99.87 18.30
C THR A 430 3.07 -99.28 16.93
N ALA A 431 3.45 -100.11 15.96
CA ALA A 431 3.80 -99.65 14.61
C ALA A 431 2.63 -98.96 13.90
N GLN A 432 1.40 -99.46 14.03
CA GLN A 432 0.18 -98.82 13.53
C GLN A 432 -0.07 -97.45 14.20
N GLY A 433 0.17 -97.34 15.50
CA GLY A 433 0.09 -96.07 16.21
C GLY A 433 1.08 -95.02 15.68
N VAL A 434 2.29 -95.45 15.30
CA VAL A 434 3.31 -94.54 14.73
C VAL A 434 2.95 -94.09 13.31
N ASP A 435 2.29 -94.92 12.49
CA ASP A 435 1.83 -94.49 11.15
C ASP A 435 0.77 -93.36 11.24
N ALA A 436 -0.16 -93.46 12.20
CA ALA A 436 -1.12 -92.39 12.48
C ALA A 436 -0.43 -91.08 12.91
N VAL A 437 0.59 -91.17 13.76
CA VAL A 437 1.42 -90.01 14.15
C VAL A 437 2.17 -89.43 12.95
N SER A 438 2.74 -90.26 12.09
CA SER A 438 3.43 -89.80 10.87
C SER A 438 2.50 -89.09 9.89
N SER A 439 1.27 -89.60 9.71
CA SER A 439 0.23 -88.92 8.93
C SER A 439 -0.09 -87.53 9.49
N ALA A 440 -0.30 -87.43 10.81
CA ALA A 440 -0.55 -86.15 11.48
C ALA A 440 0.62 -85.17 11.31
N VAL A 441 1.87 -85.65 11.39
CA VAL A 441 3.05 -84.79 11.20
C VAL A 441 3.17 -84.31 9.75
N ARG A 442 2.87 -85.15 8.75
CA ARG A 442 2.82 -84.73 7.34
C ARG A 442 1.80 -83.61 7.13
N GLN A 443 0.59 -83.77 7.67
CA GLN A 443 -0.44 -82.74 7.57
C GLN A 443 -0.03 -81.43 8.26
N ALA A 444 0.65 -81.52 9.41
CA ALA A 444 1.20 -80.35 10.09
C ALA A 444 2.30 -79.67 9.26
N LEU A 445 3.18 -80.43 8.61
CA LEU A 445 4.21 -79.89 7.72
C LEU A 445 3.62 -79.20 6.49
N ASP A 446 2.57 -79.77 5.88
CA ASP A 446 1.87 -79.14 4.75
C ASP A 446 1.24 -77.80 5.15
N ALA A 447 0.61 -77.74 6.33
CA ALA A 447 0.09 -76.49 6.89
C ALA A 447 1.21 -75.46 7.14
N ILE A 448 2.34 -75.91 7.71
CA ILE A 448 3.52 -75.06 7.90
C ILE A 448 4.02 -74.52 6.55
N PHE A 449 4.08 -75.33 5.50
CA PHE A 449 4.51 -74.84 4.17
C PHE A 449 3.56 -73.81 3.57
N ALA A 450 2.25 -74.00 3.74
CA ALA A 450 1.26 -73.02 3.31
C ALA A 450 1.47 -71.68 4.03
N ASP A 451 1.65 -71.70 5.36
CA ASP A 451 1.89 -70.51 6.18
C ASP A 451 3.22 -69.84 5.83
N LEU A 452 4.30 -70.60 5.62
CA LEU A 452 5.60 -70.05 5.22
C LEU A 452 5.50 -69.35 3.86
N ASN A 453 4.82 -69.95 2.87
CA ASN A 453 4.61 -69.33 1.57
C ASN A 453 3.80 -68.03 1.67
N ALA A 454 2.72 -68.01 2.46
CA ALA A 454 1.94 -66.80 2.71
C ALA A 454 2.79 -65.70 3.37
N THR A 455 3.66 -66.08 4.31
CA THR A 455 4.56 -65.14 5.00
C THR A 455 5.63 -64.58 4.07
N VAL A 456 6.18 -65.38 3.14
CA VAL A 456 7.10 -64.88 2.09
C VAL A 456 6.40 -63.85 1.21
N GLN A 457 5.19 -64.15 0.71
CA GLN A 457 4.43 -63.21 -0.12
C GLN A 457 4.16 -61.90 0.61
N PHE A 458 3.82 -61.97 1.90
CA PHE A 458 3.65 -60.80 2.74
C PHE A 458 4.95 -59.99 2.88
N ALA A 459 6.08 -60.65 3.16
CA ALA A 459 7.38 -59.99 3.28
C ALA A 459 7.79 -59.28 1.98
N THR A 460 7.60 -59.92 0.82
CA THR A 460 7.90 -59.31 -0.48
C THR A 460 6.99 -58.12 -0.78
N ALA A 461 5.68 -58.23 -0.52
CA ALA A 461 4.75 -57.12 -0.70
C ALA A 461 5.09 -55.94 0.22
N PHE A 462 5.42 -56.22 1.48
CA PHE A 462 5.82 -55.21 2.45
C PHE A 462 7.15 -54.53 2.07
N ALA A 463 8.11 -55.28 1.54
CA ALA A 463 9.35 -54.73 0.99
C ALA A 463 9.08 -53.76 -0.19
N GLY A 464 8.15 -54.11 -1.08
CA GLY A 464 7.74 -53.23 -2.19
C GLY A 464 7.06 -51.94 -1.70
N GLU A 465 6.17 -52.03 -0.71
CA GLU A 465 5.48 -50.85 -0.16
C GLU A 465 6.45 -49.91 0.56
N THR A 466 7.39 -50.45 1.32
CA THR A 466 8.42 -49.66 2.01
C THR A 466 9.37 -48.95 1.02
N GLU A 467 9.72 -49.59 -0.09
CA GLU A 467 10.47 -48.93 -1.18
C GLU A 467 9.65 -47.81 -1.85
N GLY A 468 8.35 -48.05 -2.08
CA GLY A 468 7.42 -47.02 -2.55
C GLY A 468 7.35 -45.82 -1.60
N GLN A 469 7.35 -46.08 -0.28
CA GLN A 469 7.34 -45.03 0.74
C GLN A 469 8.61 -44.18 0.74
N VAL A 470 9.79 -44.79 0.56
CA VAL A 470 11.05 -44.02 0.41
C VAL A 470 10.98 -43.07 -0.79
N ARG A 471 10.45 -43.53 -1.93
CA ARG A 471 10.29 -42.67 -3.13
C ARG A 471 9.35 -41.50 -2.87
N ARG A 472 8.15 -41.77 -2.31
CA ARG A 472 7.19 -40.73 -1.96
C ARG A 472 7.79 -39.70 -1.00
N MET A 473 8.61 -40.14 -0.06
CA MET A 473 9.22 -39.23 0.91
C MET A 473 10.30 -38.34 0.29
N ARG A 474 11.04 -38.82 -0.70
CA ARG A 474 11.94 -37.96 -1.51
C ARG A 474 11.16 -36.92 -2.32
N ASP A 475 10.02 -37.30 -2.87
CA ASP A 475 9.16 -36.35 -3.60
C ASP A 475 8.62 -35.25 -2.68
N VAL A 476 8.24 -35.59 -1.44
CA VAL A 476 7.83 -34.61 -0.42
C VAL A 476 8.97 -33.64 -0.11
N VAL A 477 10.20 -34.13 0.07
CA VAL A 477 11.39 -33.27 0.28
C VAL A 477 11.60 -32.31 -0.90
N ARG A 478 11.49 -32.80 -2.14
CA ARG A 478 11.61 -31.95 -3.34
C ARG A 478 10.52 -30.87 -3.40
N GLN A 479 9.28 -31.22 -3.07
CA GLN A 479 8.18 -30.25 -3.00
C GLN A 479 8.42 -29.20 -1.90
N MET A 480 8.98 -29.61 -0.76
CA MET A 480 9.36 -28.71 0.32
C MET A 480 10.45 -27.71 -0.12
N GLU A 481 11.43 -28.13 -0.93
CA GLU A 481 12.43 -27.23 -1.51
C GLU A 481 11.81 -26.18 -2.44
N GLU A 482 10.82 -26.57 -3.24
CA GLU A 482 10.08 -25.63 -4.10
C GLU A 482 9.30 -24.61 -3.26
N VAL A 483 8.63 -25.05 -2.20
CA VAL A 483 7.93 -24.16 -1.27
C VAL A 483 8.91 -23.25 -0.52
N ALA A 484 10.13 -23.73 -0.21
CA ALA A 484 11.17 -22.90 0.39
C ALA A 484 11.62 -21.77 -0.55
N GLY A 485 11.79 -22.07 -1.84
CA GLY A 485 12.12 -21.07 -2.86
C GLY A 485 11.04 -19.99 -3.02
N ILE A 486 9.75 -20.39 -2.93
CA ILE A 486 8.62 -19.45 -2.91
C ILE A 486 8.68 -18.56 -1.65
N ALA A 487 8.95 -19.14 -0.49
CA ALA A 487 9.04 -18.40 0.77
C ALA A 487 10.20 -17.37 0.75
N ASP A 488 11.35 -17.72 0.18
CA ASP A 488 12.48 -16.78 -0.01
C ASP A 488 12.12 -15.65 -0.96
N SER A 489 11.46 -15.96 -2.08
CA SER A 489 11.00 -14.94 -3.04
C SER A 489 9.98 -13.99 -2.41
N ALA A 490 9.06 -14.53 -1.60
CA ALA A 490 8.09 -13.73 -0.85
C ALA A 490 8.74 -12.86 0.23
N ALA A 491 9.79 -13.35 0.90
CA ALA A 491 10.56 -12.57 1.86
C ALA A 491 11.27 -11.39 1.18
N GLN A 492 11.93 -11.62 0.05
CA GLN A 492 12.56 -10.55 -0.74
C GLN A 492 11.52 -9.54 -1.23
N GLY A 493 10.37 -10.00 -1.74
CA GLY A 493 9.28 -9.13 -2.15
C GLY A 493 8.73 -8.27 -1.01
N ALA A 494 8.64 -8.83 0.20
CA ALA A 494 8.23 -8.10 1.40
C ALA A 494 9.25 -7.01 1.79
N GLU A 495 10.55 -7.31 1.74
CA GLU A 495 11.62 -6.34 2.00
C GLU A 495 11.62 -5.19 0.98
N GLN A 496 11.52 -5.51 -0.31
CA GLN A 496 11.41 -4.51 -1.37
C GLN A 496 10.17 -3.63 -1.22
N THR A 497 9.03 -4.24 -0.89
CA THR A 497 7.79 -3.50 -0.62
C THR A 497 7.95 -2.57 0.57
N SER A 498 8.59 -3.02 1.66
CA SER A 498 8.85 -2.19 2.83
C SER A 498 9.72 -0.97 2.47
N ALA A 499 10.82 -1.19 1.76
CA ALA A 499 11.72 -0.10 1.33
C ALA A 499 11.01 0.91 0.41
N ALA A 500 10.24 0.43 -0.58
CA ALA A 500 9.46 1.30 -1.46
C ALA A 500 8.40 2.10 -0.68
N THR A 501 7.76 1.47 0.30
CA THR A 501 6.76 2.11 1.16
C THR A 501 7.38 3.19 2.05
N GLU A 502 8.58 2.96 2.59
CA GLU A 502 9.32 3.97 3.35
C GLU A 502 9.66 5.20 2.49
N GLN A 503 10.13 5.00 1.25
CA GLN A 503 10.37 6.09 0.30
C GLN A 503 9.08 6.83 -0.08
N GLN A 504 7.98 6.10 -0.22
CA GLN A 504 6.66 6.68 -0.50
C GLN A 504 6.17 7.55 0.66
N ILE A 505 6.32 7.10 1.91
CA ILE A 505 5.97 7.89 3.11
C ILE A 505 6.81 9.18 3.17
N ALA A 506 8.10 9.10 2.86
CA ALA A 506 8.96 10.29 2.81
C ALA A 506 8.49 11.30 1.74
N SER A 507 8.21 10.82 0.53
CA SER A 507 7.69 11.65 -0.57
C SER A 507 6.34 12.30 -0.23
N LEU A 508 5.47 11.58 0.49
CA LEU A 508 4.18 12.12 0.93
C LEU A 508 4.35 13.22 1.98
N GLY A 509 5.33 13.10 2.88
CA GLY A 509 5.67 14.17 3.82
C GLY A 509 6.11 15.46 3.11
N GLU A 510 6.88 15.34 2.03
CA GLU A 510 7.28 16.47 1.19
C GLU A 510 6.07 17.07 0.44
N LEU A 511 5.17 16.24 -0.08
CA LEU A 511 3.92 16.68 -0.72
C LEU A 511 3.03 17.45 0.25
N THR A 512 2.81 16.94 1.47
CA THR A 512 2.03 17.64 2.50
C THR A 512 2.62 19.01 2.82
N THR A 513 3.96 19.08 2.95
CA THR A 513 4.68 20.33 3.20
C THR A 513 4.52 21.31 2.03
N THR A 514 4.64 20.82 0.80
CA THR A 514 4.46 21.62 -0.43
C THR A 514 3.04 22.16 -0.55
N SER A 515 2.03 21.34 -0.25
CA SER A 515 0.63 21.75 -0.21
C SER A 515 0.39 22.86 0.83
N GLN A 516 1.01 22.76 2.01
CA GLN A 516 0.95 23.83 3.02
C GLN A 516 1.60 25.13 2.51
N HIS A 517 2.75 25.04 1.83
CA HIS A 517 3.38 26.21 1.21
C HIS A 517 2.49 26.84 0.13
N LEU A 518 1.84 26.06 -0.72
CA LEU A 518 0.89 26.55 -1.73
C LEU A 518 -0.31 27.24 -1.09
N SER A 519 -0.88 26.65 -0.03
CA SER A 519 -2.00 27.26 0.71
C SER A 519 -1.61 28.60 1.34
N VAL A 520 -0.41 28.70 1.94
CA VAL A 520 0.11 29.96 2.49
C VAL A 520 0.38 30.99 1.39
N ALA A 521 0.94 30.57 0.26
CA ALA A 521 1.20 31.45 -0.88
C ALA A 521 -0.10 32.01 -1.46
N ALA A 522 -1.12 31.17 -1.62
CA ALA A 522 -2.45 31.57 -2.07
C ALA A 522 -3.11 32.56 -1.08
N ALA A 523 -3.00 32.31 0.22
CA ALA A 523 -3.51 33.23 1.24
C ALA A 523 -2.83 34.61 1.19
N ARG A 524 -1.50 34.64 1.02
CA ARG A 524 -0.74 35.90 0.84
C ARG A 524 -1.13 36.64 -0.44
N LEU A 525 -1.40 35.91 -1.52
CA LEU A 525 -1.86 36.48 -2.78
C LEU A 525 -3.24 37.13 -2.58
N THR A 526 -4.17 36.42 -1.93
CA THR A 526 -5.49 36.97 -1.56
C THR A 526 -5.37 38.21 -0.68
N GLU A 527 -4.51 38.21 0.35
CA GLU A 527 -4.27 39.38 1.21
C GLU A 527 -3.74 40.59 0.42
N THR A 528 -2.80 40.35 -0.49
CA THR A 528 -2.22 41.41 -1.33
C THR A 528 -3.29 42.04 -2.22
N ILE A 529 -4.19 41.21 -2.76
CA ILE A 529 -5.22 41.64 -3.70
C ILE A 529 -6.43 42.24 -2.98
N GLN A 530 -6.70 41.89 -1.73
CA GLN A 530 -7.73 42.52 -0.90
C GLN A 530 -7.53 44.03 -0.70
N ARG A 531 -6.33 44.56 -0.98
CA ARG A 531 -6.08 46.01 -1.04
C ARG A 531 -6.84 46.70 -2.18
N PHE A 532 -7.20 45.96 -3.22
CA PHE A 532 -7.97 46.45 -4.35
C PHE A 532 -9.47 46.20 -4.13
N ASN A 533 -10.24 47.27 -4.18
CA ASN A 533 -11.69 47.23 -4.16
C ASN A 533 -12.21 47.10 -5.60
N VAL A 534 -12.70 45.91 -5.95
CA VAL A 534 -13.26 45.59 -7.28
C VAL A 534 -14.76 45.37 -7.27
N ASN A 535 -15.34 45.20 -6.09
CA ASN A 535 -16.77 45.06 -5.91
C ASN A 535 -17.20 46.33 -5.19
N GLY A 536 -17.93 47.21 -5.87
CA GLY A 536 -18.49 48.43 -5.29
C GLY A 536 -18.95 48.16 -3.85
N LYS A 537 -18.56 49.02 -2.90
CA LYS A 537 -19.03 48.88 -1.52
C LYS A 537 -20.54 48.67 -1.56
N ALA A 538 -20.99 47.52 -1.08
CA ALA A 538 -22.40 47.34 -0.73
C ALA A 538 -22.78 48.38 0.34
#